data_AF-A0A2A9CQ58-F1
#
_entry.id   AF-A0A2A9CQ58-F1
#
_cell.length_a   1.000
_cell.length_b   1.000
_cell.length_c   1.000
_cell.angle_alpha   90.00
_cell.angle_beta   90.00
_cell.angle_gamma   90.00
#
_symmetry.space_group_name_H-M   'P 1'
#
loop_
_entity.id
_entity.type
_entity.pdbx_description
1 polymer ?
#
loop_
_entity_poly.entity_id
_entity_poly.type
_entity_poly.pdbx_seq_one_letter_code
_entity_poly.pdbx_strand_id
1 'polypeptide(L)'
;MSTMIDTSGHDVSKVGIPVSGMTAMGPRTAPIPTKTQLSDPNFVYPNAYVRLGLRKTDGSPDWNEAPGGMIELYEEGNKVSARNGKLTVTQIFAQEDDVLRAQIRGIPVVNGVQDVDIDQRVTCILITEDLYLMPDGSYELDRKVGPGATVVSVTKGKSPRGEVTGTTVQWEIERSADIENAHFRHARIPVDVSPLPVILNVTPAGQKVADEIVIEGYNFAGATAVSIGGTAVVTKLVASSTTIVAKIPAGVAAGDKDVLVTTPNGVSAAFSYTVAA
;
A
#
# COMPACT_ATOMS: atom_id res chain seq x y z
N MET A 1 -3.69 17.72 -14.32
CA MET A 1 -3.90 16.41 -14.98
C MET A 1 -5.35 16.38 -15.46
N SER A 2 -5.60 16.10 -16.74
CA SER A 2 -6.99 15.95 -17.21
C SER A 2 -7.54 14.62 -16.71
N THR A 3 -8.65 14.65 -15.99
CA THR A 3 -9.44 13.48 -15.65
C THR A 3 -9.73 12.68 -16.92
N MET A 4 -9.30 11.42 -16.96
CA MET A 4 -9.56 10.52 -18.07
C MET A 4 -11.00 10.00 -17.91
N ILE A 5 -11.96 10.72 -18.46
CA ILE A 5 -13.38 10.36 -18.40
C ILE A 5 -13.76 9.62 -19.69
N ASP A 6 -14.38 8.45 -19.58
CA ASP A 6 -14.91 7.72 -20.74
C ASP A 6 -16.14 8.43 -21.35
N THR A 7 -16.63 7.92 -22.49
CA THR A 7 -17.80 8.48 -23.17
C THR A 7 -19.10 8.42 -22.37
N SER A 8 -19.13 7.68 -21.27
CA SER A 8 -20.27 7.50 -20.38
C SER A 8 -20.14 8.26 -19.06
N GLY A 9 -19.06 9.02 -18.85
CA GLY A 9 -18.84 9.82 -17.65
C GLY A 9 -18.08 9.11 -16.53
N HIS A 10 -17.55 7.90 -16.76
CA HIS A 10 -16.76 7.19 -15.75
C HIS A 10 -15.30 7.62 -15.78
N ASP A 11 -14.74 7.87 -14.60
CA ASP A 11 -13.33 8.22 -14.45
C ASP A 11 -12.45 6.96 -14.49
N VAL A 12 -11.85 6.69 -15.65
CA VAL A 12 -10.96 5.53 -15.81
C VAL A 12 -9.65 5.69 -15.06
N SER A 13 -9.28 6.89 -14.61
CA SER A 13 -8.08 7.09 -13.77
C SER A 13 -8.19 6.45 -12.39
N LYS A 14 -9.40 6.04 -11.98
CA LYS A 14 -9.66 5.37 -10.69
C LYS A 14 -9.65 3.84 -10.78
N VAL A 15 -9.30 3.29 -11.94
CA VAL A 15 -9.25 1.85 -12.18
C VAL A 15 -7.81 1.37 -12.02
N GLY A 16 -7.47 0.92 -10.80
CA GLY A 16 -6.15 0.41 -10.48
C GLY A 16 -6.00 -1.09 -10.70
N ILE A 17 -4.78 -1.54 -10.98
CA ILE A 17 -4.41 -2.95 -11.06
C ILE A 17 -3.76 -3.35 -9.73
N PRO A 18 -4.25 -4.39 -9.02
CA PRO A 18 -3.60 -4.86 -7.80
C PRO A 18 -2.21 -5.41 -8.14
N VAL A 19 -1.18 -4.90 -7.47
CA VAL A 19 0.23 -5.31 -7.72
C VAL A 19 0.87 -6.03 -6.55
N SER A 20 0.40 -5.77 -5.32
CA SER A 20 0.92 -6.39 -4.11
C SER A 20 -0.07 -6.23 -2.96
N GLY A 21 0.19 -6.89 -1.84
CA GLY A 21 -0.60 -6.74 -0.64
C GLY A 21 -0.13 -7.62 0.51
N MET A 22 -0.81 -7.48 1.64
CA MET A 22 -0.56 -8.30 2.82
C MET A 22 -1.78 -8.47 3.70
N THR A 23 -1.87 -9.63 4.34
CA THR A 23 -2.85 -9.90 5.40
C THR A 23 -2.08 -10.04 6.71
N ALA A 24 -2.57 -9.43 7.78
CA ALA A 24 -1.99 -9.54 9.12
C ALA A 24 -3.07 -9.78 10.17
N MET A 25 -2.71 -10.51 11.23
CA MET A 25 -3.54 -10.73 12.40
C MET A 25 -2.89 -10.10 13.63
N GLY A 26 -3.66 -9.32 14.37
CA GLY A 26 -3.31 -8.84 15.70
C GLY A 26 -4.15 -9.52 16.79
N PRO A 27 -3.69 -9.56 18.05
CA PRO A 27 -4.49 -10.01 19.17
C PRO A 27 -5.80 -9.22 19.26
N ARG A 28 -6.91 -9.89 19.63
CA ARG A 28 -8.21 -9.22 19.82
C ARG A 28 -8.15 -8.07 20.84
N THR A 29 -7.23 -8.16 21.80
CA THR A 29 -7.04 -7.16 22.86
C THR A 29 -6.14 -5.99 22.44
N ALA A 30 -5.53 -6.02 21.26
CA ALA A 30 -4.68 -4.93 20.80
C ALA A 30 -5.52 -3.68 20.45
N PRO A 31 -4.95 -2.47 20.56
CA PRO A 31 -5.64 -1.26 20.12
C PRO A 31 -5.96 -1.31 18.62
N ILE A 32 -7.21 -1.04 18.26
CA ILE A 32 -7.63 -0.98 16.85
C ILE A 32 -7.10 0.32 16.23
N PRO A 33 -6.43 0.28 15.08
CA PRO A 33 -5.93 1.48 14.40
C PRO A 33 -7.02 2.53 14.20
N THR A 34 -6.76 3.76 14.66
CA THR A 34 -7.66 4.92 14.53
C THR A 34 -7.86 5.30 13.05
N LYS A 35 -8.88 6.13 12.74
CA LYS A 35 -9.10 6.62 11.37
C LYS A 35 -7.87 7.36 10.83
N THR A 36 -7.22 8.20 11.64
CA THR A 36 -6.00 8.93 11.29
C THR A 36 -4.82 8.00 11.01
N GLN A 37 -4.62 6.98 11.84
CA GLN A 37 -3.58 5.98 11.63
C GLN A 37 -3.84 5.15 10.37
N LEU A 38 -5.09 4.75 10.12
CA LEU A 38 -5.43 4.00 8.91
C LEU A 38 -5.23 4.82 7.65
N SER A 39 -5.47 6.13 7.68
CA SER A 39 -5.24 7.02 6.53
C SER A 39 -3.76 7.38 6.29
N ASP A 40 -2.85 7.03 7.20
CA ASP A 40 -1.42 7.28 7.03
C ASP A 40 -0.78 6.19 6.16
N PRO A 41 -0.24 6.51 4.96
CA PRO A 41 0.40 5.52 4.11
C PRO A 41 1.63 4.86 4.78
N ASN A 42 2.27 5.54 5.73
CA ASN A 42 3.45 5.06 6.45
C ASN A 42 3.11 4.45 7.82
N PHE A 43 1.84 4.09 8.05
CA PHE A 43 1.41 3.50 9.31
C PHE A 43 2.24 2.25 9.66
N VAL A 44 2.93 2.33 10.80
CA VAL A 44 3.71 1.21 11.34
C VAL A 44 2.80 0.36 12.22
N TYR A 45 2.65 -0.90 11.84
CA TYR A 45 1.88 -1.86 12.62
C TYR A 45 2.56 -2.14 13.98
N PRO A 46 1.79 -2.22 15.07
CA PRO A 46 2.34 -2.66 16.35
C PRO A 46 2.97 -4.05 16.21
N ASN A 47 4.08 -4.29 16.92
CA ASN A 47 4.84 -5.57 16.85
C ASN A 47 4.01 -6.82 17.19
N ALA A 48 2.84 -6.65 17.82
CA ALA A 48 1.91 -7.74 18.09
C ALA A 48 1.18 -8.25 16.83
N TYR A 49 1.15 -7.47 15.74
CA TYR A 49 0.55 -7.87 14.48
C TYR A 49 1.51 -8.77 13.72
N VAL A 50 1.02 -9.95 13.34
CA VAL A 50 1.77 -10.95 12.60
C VAL A 50 1.27 -10.99 11.17
N ARG A 51 2.18 -10.76 10.22
CA ARG A 51 1.89 -10.93 8.79
C ARG A 51 1.68 -12.41 8.49
N LEU A 52 0.58 -12.70 7.79
CA LEU A 52 0.19 -14.03 7.40
C LEU A 52 0.72 -14.34 6.00
N GLY A 53 1.76 -15.17 5.92
CA GLY A 53 2.25 -15.84 4.72
C GLY A 53 2.36 -15.02 3.43
N LEU A 54 2.62 -15.71 2.32
CA LEU A 54 2.45 -15.19 0.97
C LEU A 54 1.05 -15.54 0.47
N ARG A 55 0.41 -14.59 -0.22
CA ARG A 55 -0.86 -14.81 -0.91
C ARG A 55 -0.61 -15.48 -2.26
N LYS A 56 -1.59 -16.24 -2.74
CA LYS A 56 -1.54 -16.77 -4.11
C LYS A 56 -1.86 -15.64 -5.12
N THR A 57 -1.41 -15.80 -6.36
CA THR A 57 -1.58 -14.81 -7.43
C THR A 57 -3.03 -14.60 -7.87
N ASP A 58 -3.96 -15.47 -7.44
CA ASP A 58 -5.35 -15.50 -7.88
C ASP A 58 -6.28 -14.56 -7.10
N GLY A 59 -5.81 -13.84 -6.07
CA GLY A 59 -6.62 -12.74 -5.54
C GLY A 59 -6.15 -12.06 -4.27
N SER A 60 -6.49 -10.76 -4.20
CA SER A 60 -6.66 -10.01 -2.96
C SER A 60 -7.72 -10.66 -2.05
N PRO A 61 -7.77 -10.32 -0.76
CA PRO A 61 -8.81 -10.80 0.13
C PRO A 61 -10.19 -10.42 -0.39
N ASP A 62 -11.09 -11.40 -0.42
CA ASP A 62 -12.48 -11.20 -0.80
C ASP A 62 -13.28 -10.75 0.42
N TRP A 63 -13.68 -9.48 0.45
CA TRP A 63 -14.53 -8.89 1.48
C TRP A 63 -16.00 -8.99 1.05
N ASN A 64 -16.64 -10.12 1.35
CA ASN A 64 -18.01 -10.38 0.97
C ASN A 64 -18.99 -9.77 2.00
N GLU A 65 -19.62 -8.67 1.61
CA GLU A 65 -20.63 -7.94 2.36
C GLU A 65 -22.04 -8.45 2.01
N ALA A 66 -22.69 -9.14 2.95
CA ALA A 66 -24.03 -9.70 2.77
C ALA A 66 -25.03 -9.00 3.72
N PRO A 67 -25.73 -7.95 3.27
CA PRO A 67 -26.76 -7.29 4.07
C PRO A 67 -27.85 -8.26 4.53
N GLY A 68 -28.37 -8.03 5.73
CA GLY A 68 -29.47 -8.81 6.27
C GLY A 68 -30.74 -8.64 5.44
N GLY A 69 -31.49 -9.73 5.26
CA GLY A 69 -32.78 -9.69 4.57
C GLY A 69 -33.75 -8.70 5.22
N MET A 70 -34.65 -8.15 4.41
CA MET A 70 -35.73 -7.30 4.92
C MET A 70 -36.79 -8.16 5.60
N ILE A 71 -37.26 -7.73 6.77
CA ILE A 71 -38.38 -8.32 7.49
C ILE A 71 -39.65 -7.64 6.98
N GLU A 72 -40.60 -8.43 6.49
CA GLU A 72 -41.94 -7.95 6.15
C GLU A 72 -42.76 -7.76 7.42
N LEU A 73 -43.37 -6.58 7.56
CA LEU A 73 -44.25 -6.24 8.67
C LEU A 73 -45.65 -6.81 8.42
N TYR A 74 -46.50 -6.69 9.44
CA TYR A 74 -47.86 -7.22 9.38
C TYR A 74 -48.70 -6.52 8.29
N GLU A 75 -48.47 -5.23 8.07
CA GLU A 75 -49.05 -4.49 6.96
C GLU A 75 -48.31 -4.81 5.65
N GLU A 76 -48.97 -5.53 4.73
CA GLU A 76 -48.43 -5.94 3.43
C GLU A 76 -47.71 -4.80 2.70
N GLY A 77 -46.52 -5.10 2.17
CA GLY A 77 -45.68 -4.12 1.48
C GLY A 77 -44.79 -3.27 2.38
N ASN A 78 -44.99 -3.28 3.70
CA ASN A 78 -44.09 -2.59 4.63
C ASN A 78 -42.93 -3.51 5.03
N LYS A 79 -41.70 -3.02 4.87
CA LYS A 79 -40.48 -3.81 5.11
C LYS A 79 -39.46 -3.02 5.92
N VAL A 80 -38.79 -3.68 6.86
CA VAL A 80 -37.72 -3.09 7.68
C VAL A 80 -36.46 -3.94 7.62
N SER A 81 -35.29 -3.31 7.70
CA SER A 81 -34.03 -4.07 7.73
C SER A 81 -33.87 -4.82 9.04
N ALA A 82 -33.52 -6.11 8.96
CA ALA A 82 -33.16 -6.91 10.12
C ALA A 82 -31.85 -6.46 10.80
N ARG A 83 -31.04 -5.62 10.11
CA ARG A 83 -29.71 -5.16 10.55
C ARG A 83 -28.78 -6.28 11.03
N ASN A 84 -28.98 -7.52 10.59
CA ASN A 84 -28.21 -8.72 10.94
C ASN A 84 -27.29 -9.18 9.79
N GLY A 85 -26.86 -8.23 8.94
CA GLY A 85 -25.95 -8.50 7.85
C GLY A 85 -24.65 -9.14 8.31
N LYS A 86 -24.05 -9.94 7.44
CA LYS A 86 -22.82 -10.67 7.69
C LYS A 86 -21.71 -10.14 6.81
N LEU A 87 -20.51 -10.09 7.38
CA LEU A 87 -19.28 -9.79 6.65
C LEU A 87 -18.35 -10.98 6.77
N THR A 88 -17.97 -11.54 5.64
CA THR A 88 -16.98 -12.62 5.57
C THR A 88 -15.78 -12.18 4.75
N VAL A 89 -14.58 -12.50 5.22
CA VAL A 89 -13.34 -12.26 4.49
C VAL A 89 -12.71 -13.59 4.12
N THR A 90 -12.34 -13.79 2.86
CA THR A 90 -11.67 -15.00 2.39
C THR A 90 -10.31 -14.67 1.79
N GLN A 91 -9.26 -15.40 2.18
CA GLN A 91 -7.92 -15.29 1.58
C GLN A 91 -7.34 -16.67 1.32
N ILE A 92 -6.69 -16.82 0.16
CA ILE A 92 -5.87 -17.99 -0.19
C ILE A 92 -4.39 -17.66 0.04
N PHE A 93 -3.74 -18.41 0.92
CA PHE A 93 -2.29 -18.32 1.15
C PHE A 93 -1.56 -19.43 0.39
N ALA A 94 -0.46 -19.06 -0.27
CA ALA A 94 0.46 -19.97 -0.95
C ALA A 94 1.53 -20.53 0.00
N GLN A 95 1.85 -19.81 1.08
CA GLN A 95 2.83 -20.23 2.08
C GLN A 95 2.17 -21.11 3.15
N GLU A 96 2.87 -22.14 3.60
CA GLU A 96 2.42 -23.06 4.65
C GLU A 96 3.48 -23.18 5.76
N ASP A 97 3.94 -22.06 6.28
CA ASP A 97 4.91 -22.04 7.36
C ASP A 97 4.26 -22.20 8.74
N ASP A 98 5.10 -22.45 9.74
CA ASP A 98 4.66 -22.62 11.13
C ASP A 98 4.02 -21.36 11.69
N VAL A 99 4.39 -20.17 11.18
CA VAL A 99 3.79 -18.89 11.56
C VAL A 99 2.33 -18.84 11.14
N LEU A 100 2.02 -19.06 9.85
CA LEU A 100 0.64 -19.08 9.37
C LEU A 100 -0.18 -20.12 10.12
N ARG A 101 0.33 -21.35 10.23
CA ARG A 101 -0.34 -22.46 10.92
C ARG A 101 -0.64 -22.14 12.38
N ALA A 102 0.32 -21.54 13.09
CA ALA A 102 0.13 -21.16 14.49
C ALA A 102 -0.91 -20.05 14.64
N GLN A 103 -0.86 -19.01 13.79
CA GLN A 103 -1.77 -17.87 13.88
C GLN A 103 -3.22 -18.24 13.61
N ILE A 104 -3.50 -18.97 12.52
CA ILE A 104 -4.88 -19.27 12.11
C ILE A 104 -5.56 -20.31 13.02
N ARG A 105 -4.77 -21.07 13.80
CA ARG A 105 -5.28 -22.06 14.77
C ARG A 105 -5.18 -21.60 16.23
N GLY A 106 -4.37 -20.58 16.52
CA GLY A 106 -4.15 -20.10 17.89
C GLY A 106 -3.39 -21.10 18.76
N ILE A 107 -2.65 -22.02 18.14
CA ILE A 107 -1.92 -23.12 18.81
C ILE A 107 -0.49 -23.10 18.27
N PRO A 108 0.55 -23.08 19.10
CA PRO A 108 1.93 -23.06 18.62
C PRO A 108 2.27 -24.35 17.86
N VAL A 109 3.17 -24.25 16.88
CA VAL A 109 3.77 -25.42 16.24
C VAL A 109 5.06 -25.77 17.00
N VAL A 110 5.18 -27.00 17.49
CA VAL A 110 6.33 -27.47 18.25
C VAL A 110 6.96 -28.64 17.49
N ASN A 111 8.23 -28.49 17.10
CA ASN A 111 8.95 -29.49 16.28
C ASN A 111 8.20 -29.87 14.98
N GLY A 112 7.53 -28.89 14.35
CA GLY A 112 6.72 -29.08 13.14
C GLY A 112 5.33 -29.71 13.35
N VAL A 113 5.02 -30.13 14.58
CA VAL A 113 3.75 -30.77 14.95
C VAL A 113 2.82 -29.76 15.60
N GLN A 114 1.52 -29.89 15.31
CA GLN A 114 0.46 -29.06 15.86
C GLN A 114 -0.77 -29.94 16.06
N ASP A 115 -1.27 -30.03 17.29
CA ASP A 115 -2.54 -30.68 17.60
C ASP A 115 -3.67 -29.70 17.28
N VAL A 116 -4.58 -30.08 16.39
CA VAL A 116 -5.64 -29.19 15.89
C VAL A 116 -6.99 -29.63 16.41
N ASP A 117 -7.59 -28.80 17.26
CA ASP A 117 -9.01 -28.85 17.58
C ASP A 117 -9.78 -27.95 16.60
N ILE A 118 -10.75 -28.52 15.87
CA ILE A 118 -11.54 -27.79 14.88
C ILE A 118 -12.63 -26.92 15.51
N ASP A 119 -13.03 -27.22 16.74
CA ASP A 119 -14.04 -26.45 17.47
C ASP A 119 -13.42 -25.21 18.14
N GLN A 120 -12.09 -25.19 18.29
CA GLN A 120 -11.35 -24.01 18.75
C GLN A 120 -11.36 -22.92 17.67
N ARG A 121 -12.06 -21.82 17.97
CA ARG A 121 -12.09 -20.63 17.11
C ARG A 121 -11.06 -19.60 17.55
N VAL A 122 -10.40 -18.98 16.57
CA VAL A 122 -9.47 -17.86 16.80
C VAL A 122 -10.18 -16.57 16.45
N THR A 123 -10.27 -15.65 17.40
CA THR A 123 -10.74 -14.28 17.16
C THR A 123 -9.57 -13.31 17.23
N CYS A 124 -9.48 -12.41 16.26
CA CYS A 124 -8.36 -11.51 16.06
C CYS A 124 -8.83 -10.16 15.53
N ILE A 125 -7.89 -9.20 15.48
CA ILE A 125 -8.01 -8.04 14.60
C ILE A 125 -7.38 -8.43 13.26
N LEU A 126 -8.19 -8.45 12.20
CA LEU A 126 -7.74 -8.73 10.85
C LEU A 126 -7.42 -7.41 10.14
N ILE A 127 -6.26 -7.34 9.51
CA ILE A 127 -5.88 -6.21 8.65
C ILE A 127 -5.51 -6.74 7.27
N THR A 128 -6.02 -6.08 6.25
CA THR A 128 -5.65 -6.34 4.86
C THR A 128 -5.19 -5.06 4.19
N GLU A 129 -4.13 -5.18 3.42
CA GLU A 129 -3.63 -4.14 2.54
C GLU A 129 -3.49 -4.69 1.13
N ASP A 130 -3.90 -3.89 0.15
CA ASP A 130 -3.70 -4.13 -1.26
C ASP A 130 -3.23 -2.84 -1.93
N LEU A 131 -2.07 -2.92 -2.60
CA LEU A 131 -1.49 -1.81 -3.34
C LEU A 131 -1.92 -1.93 -4.80
N TYR A 132 -2.48 -0.86 -5.34
CA TYR A 132 -2.95 -0.75 -6.70
C TYR A 132 -2.07 0.20 -7.49
N LEU A 133 -1.62 -0.21 -8.67
CA LEU A 133 -1.02 0.67 -9.67
C LEU A 133 -2.14 1.34 -10.48
N MET A 134 -2.17 2.67 -10.49
CA MET A 134 -3.16 3.45 -11.22
C MET A 134 -2.71 3.74 -12.66
N PRO A 135 -3.64 4.07 -13.58
CA PRO A 135 -3.31 4.32 -14.98
C PRO A 135 -2.37 5.50 -15.22
N ASP A 136 -2.29 6.43 -14.28
CA ASP A 136 -1.38 7.58 -14.32
C ASP A 136 0.03 7.26 -13.77
N GLY A 137 0.28 6.01 -13.36
CA GLY A 137 1.54 5.55 -12.78
C GLY A 137 1.67 5.79 -11.28
N SER A 138 0.70 6.43 -10.64
CA SER A 138 0.64 6.54 -9.18
C SER A 138 0.20 5.23 -8.54
N TYR A 139 0.30 5.13 -7.21
CA TYR A 139 -0.21 3.99 -6.47
C TYR A 139 -1.27 4.41 -5.46
N GLU A 140 -2.15 3.47 -5.14
CA GLU A 140 -3.18 3.64 -4.13
C GLU A 140 -3.19 2.42 -3.23
N LEU A 141 -3.19 2.64 -1.92
CA LEU A 141 -3.28 1.60 -0.92
C LEU A 141 -4.72 1.49 -0.44
N ASP A 142 -5.30 0.31 -0.63
CA ASP A 142 -6.55 -0.10 -0.03
C ASP A 142 -6.24 -0.83 1.28
N ARG A 143 -6.58 -0.21 2.41
CA ARG A 143 -6.38 -0.75 3.74
C ARG A 143 -7.71 -0.97 4.43
N LYS A 144 -7.94 -2.16 4.93
CA LYS A 144 -9.14 -2.52 5.71
C LYS A 144 -8.78 -3.15 7.04
N VAL A 145 -9.57 -2.87 8.07
CA VAL A 145 -9.43 -3.49 9.40
C VAL A 145 -10.77 -4.01 9.91
N GLY A 146 -10.80 -5.30 10.24
CA GLY A 146 -11.89 -5.99 10.92
C GLY A 146 -11.52 -6.30 12.38
N PRO A 147 -12.06 -5.58 13.37
CA PRO A 147 -11.63 -5.68 14.77
C PRO A 147 -12.07 -6.96 15.50
N GLY A 148 -13.11 -7.66 15.01
CA GLY A 148 -13.68 -8.86 15.61
C GLY A 148 -13.73 -10.03 14.62
N ALA A 149 -12.63 -10.27 13.90
CA ALA A 149 -12.55 -11.30 12.88
C ALA A 149 -12.32 -12.67 13.52
N THR A 150 -13.28 -13.58 13.38
CA THR A 150 -13.19 -14.96 13.86
C THR A 150 -12.93 -15.91 12.70
N VAL A 151 -11.89 -16.74 12.79
CA VAL A 151 -11.63 -17.80 11.80
C VAL A 151 -12.78 -18.81 11.86
N VAL A 152 -13.49 -18.98 10.75
CA VAL A 152 -14.64 -19.89 10.62
C VAL A 152 -14.37 -21.08 9.73
N SER A 153 -13.39 -21.00 8.82
CA SER A 153 -12.98 -22.11 7.98
C SER A 153 -11.50 -22.00 7.63
N VAL A 154 -10.83 -23.15 7.61
CA VAL A 154 -9.49 -23.33 7.06
C VAL A 154 -9.54 -24.56 6.16
N THR A 155 -9.50 -24.35 4.86
CA THR A 155 -9.59 -25.41 3.85
C THR A 155 -8.31 -25.47 3.05
N LYS A 156 -7.66 -26.63 3.04
CA LYS A 156 -6.51 -26.87 2.18
C LYS A 156 -7.01 -27.37 0.82
N GLY A 157 -6.62 -26.69 -0.26
CA GLY A 157 -6.93 -27.14 -1.61
C GLY A 157 -6.36 -28.53 -1.87
N LYS A 158 -6.99 -29.29 -2.79
CA LYS A 158 -6.33 -30.48 -3.34
C LYS A 158 -5.01 -30.03 -3.96
N SER A 159 -3.95 -30.84 -3.84
CA SER A 159 -2.63 -30.52 -4.39
C SER A 159 -2.45 -31.14 -5.78
N PRO A 160 -2.83 -30.47 -6.89
CA PRO A 160 -2.51 -30.94 -8.23
C PRO A 160 -1.00 -30.83 -8.46
N ARG A 161 -0.47 -31.75 -9.27
CA ARG A 161 0.96 -31.77 -9.60
C ARG A 161 1.30 -30.55 -10.48
N GLY A 162 2.25 -29.72 -10.04
CA GLY A 162 2.74 -28.59 -10.82
C GLY A 162 2.10 -27.23 -10.49
N GLU A 163 1.19 -27.17 -9.51
CA GLU A 163 0.63 -25.90 -9.04
C GLU A 163 1.00 -25.63 -7.58
N VAL A 164 1.04 -24.35 -7.22
CA VAL A 164 1.17 -23.92 -5.82
C VAL A 164 -0.12 -24.27 -5.09
N THR A 165 -0.03 -25.19 -4.11
CA THR A 165 -1.16 -25.51 -3.23
C THR A 165 -1.50 -24.29 -2.38
N GLY A 166 -2.80 -24.02 -2.23
CA GLY A 166 -3.29 -22.93 -1.41
C GLY A 166 -4.01 -23.41 -0.15
N THR A 167 -3.81 -22.70 0.95
CA THR A 167 -4.66 -22.78 2.15
C THR A 167 -5.63 -21.62 2.16
N THR A 168 -6.92 -21.91 2.01
CA THR A 168 -8.00 -20.94 2.11
C THR A 168 -8.38 -20.74 3.56
N VAL A 169 -8.35 -19.50 4.02
CA VAL A 169 -8.80 -19.11 5.36
C VAL A 169 -9.97 -18.15 5.20
N GLN A 170 -11.03 -18.39 5.96
CA GLN A 170 -12.21 -17.55 5.99
C GLN A 170 -12.46 -17.04 7.40
N TRP A 171 -12.75 -15.74 7.50
CA TRP A 171 -13.14 -15.08 8.73
C TRP A 171 -14.57 -14.56 8.64
N GLU A 172 -15.29 -14.62 9.75
CA GLU A 172 -16.53 -13.86 9.96
C GLU A 172 -16.21 -12.66 10.86
N ILE A 173 -16.66 -11.46 10.48
CA ILE A 173 -16.34 -10.23 11.20
C ILE A 173 -17.56 -9.73 11.96
N GLU A 174 -17.43 -9.66 13.28
CA GLU A 174 -18.44 -9.09 14.16
C GLU A 174 -18.44 -7.55 14.13
N ARG A 175 -19.56 -6.95 14.50
CA ARG A 175 -19.61 -5.50 14.78
C ARG A 175 -18.80 -5.20 16.04
N SER A 176 -18.14 -4.05 16.07
CA SER A 176 -17.40 -3.60 17.24
C SER A 176 -17.77 -2.16 17.63
N ALA A 177 -18.02 -1.97 18.93
CA ALA A 177 -18.25 -0.65 19.52
C ALA A 177 -17.03 0.28 19.36
N ASP A 178 -15.82 -0.28 19.27
CA ASP A 178 -14.57 0.48 19.09
C ASP A 178 -14.48 1.17 17.71
N ILE A 179 -15.34 0.77 16.78
CA ILE A 179 -15.45 1.34 15.44
C ILE A 179 -16.87 1.84 15.13
N GLU A 180 -17.52 2.48 16.10
CA GLU A 180 -18.86 3.07 15.92
C GLU A 180 -19.93 2.01 15.57
N ASN A 181 -19.77 0.79 16.11
CA ASN A 181 -20.63 -0.36 15.85
C ASN A 181 -20.67 -0.82 14.37
N ALA A 182 -19.63 -0.48 13.60
CA ALA A 182 -19.43 -0.99 12.25
C ALA A 182 -18.75 -2.38 12.26
N HIS A 183 -18.74 -3.06 11.10
CA HIS A 183 -18.00 -4.32 10.93
C HIS A 183 -16.51 -4.08 10.61
N PHE A 184 -16.19 -3.05 9.83
CA PHE A 184 -14.80 -2.77 9.43
C PHE A 184 -14.59 -1.27 9.18
N ARG A 185 -13.33 -0.85 9.21
CA ARG A 185 -12.91 0.45 8.64
C ARG A 185 -12.22 0.19 7.31
N HIS A 186 -12.45 1.07 6.36
CA HIS A 186 -11.83 1.06 5.03
C HIS A 186 -11.18 2.42 4.79
N ALA A 187 -9.92 2.40 4.40
CA ALA A 187 -9.16 3.55 3.97
C ALA A 187 -8.62 3.27 2.58
N ARG A 188 -8.84 4.22 1.67
CA ARG A 188 -8.28 4.23 0.33
C ARG A 188 -7.37 5.44 0.24
N ILE A 189 -6.08 5.18 0.13
CA ILE A 189 -5.02 6.13 0.45
C ILE A 189 -4.16 6.31 -0.79
N PRO A 190 -4.05 7.51 -1.35
CA PRO A 190 -3.04 7.77 -2.36
C PRO A 190 -1.65 7.51 -1.75
N VAL A 191 -0.89 6.61 -2.36
CA VAL A 191 0.49 6.35 -1.98
C VAL A 191 1.34 6.87 -3.11
N ASP A 192 1.96 8.02 -2.89
CA ASP A 192 3.11 8.39 -3.70
C ASP A 192 4.28 7.48 -3.30
N VAL A 193 4.37 6.29 -3.90
CA VAL A 193 5.69 5.65 -4.10
C VAL A 193 6.36 6.27 -5.32
N SER A 194 6.14 7.56 -5.53
CA SER A 194 6.68 8.28 -6.66
C SER A 194 8.19 8.13 -6.62
N PRO A 195 8.79 7.52 -7.65
CA PRO A 195 10.19 7.15 -7.61
C PRO A 195 11.04 8.40 -7.37
N LEU A 196 12.04 8.27 -6.48
CA LEU A 196 12.98 9.35 -6.21
C LEU A 196 13.53 9.89 -7.55
N PRO A 197 13.84 11.20 -7.64
CA PRO A 197 14.48 11.73 -8.82
C PRO A 197 15.82 10.98 -9.05
N VAL A 198 16.07 10.56 -10.28
CA VAL A 198 17.32 9.87 -10.65
C VAL A 198 18.05 10.74 -11.65
N ILE A 199 19.29 11.12 -11.33
CA ILE A 199 20.18 11.81 -12.27
C ILE A 199 20.97 10.75 -13.04
N LEU A 200 20.87 10.77 -14.37
CA LEU A 200 21.66 9.90 -15.25
C LEU A 200 22.90 10.60 -15.75
N ASN A 201 22.80 11.90 -16.04
CA ASN A 201 23.85 12.65 -16.70
C ASN A 201 23.73 14.15 -16.44
N VAL A 202 24.88 14.85 -16.48
CA VAL A 202 24.96 16.32 -16.39
C VAL A 202 25.93 16.83 -17.46
N THR A 203 25.45 17.66 -18.38
CA THR A 203 26.23 18.14 -19.53
C THR A 203 26.01 19.63 -19.80
N PRO A 204 26.94 20.34 -20.46
CA PRO A 204 28.30 19.93 -20.79
C PRO A 204 29.18 19.74 -19.53
N ALA A 205 30.25 18.97 -19.65
CA ALA A 205 31.29 18.89 -18.61
C ALA A 205 32.22 20.10 -18.66
N GLY A 206 32.83 20.47 -17.53
CA GLY A 206 33.82 21.55 -17.48
C GLY A 206 33.24 22.97 -17.53
N GLN A 207 31.99 23.14 -17.12
CA GLN A 207 31.36 24.46 -17.01
C GLN A 207 31.83 25.19 -15.75
N LYS A 208 31.95 26.51 -15.83
CA LYS A 208 32.33 27.37 -14.69
C LYS A 208 31.10 27.99 -14.02
N VAL A 209 31.32 28.69 -12.91
CA VAL A 209 30.29 29.50 -12.26
C VAL A 209 29.59 30.39 -13.27
N ALA A 210 28.26 30.44 -13.17
CA ALA A 210 27.37 31.16 -14.08
C ALA A 210 27.25 30.60 -15.51
N ASP A 211 27.78 29.42 -15.82
CA ASP A 211 27.42 28.69 -17.04
C ASP A 211 26.20 27.79 -16.81
N GLU A 212 25.53 27.43 -17.90
CA GLU A 212 24.37 26.51 -17.89
C GLU A 212 24.82 25.05 -18.00
N ILE A 213 24.11 24.19 -17.28
CA ILE A 213 24.16 22.73 -17.35
C ILE A 213 22.76 22.18 -17.56
N VAL A 214 22.69 21.06 -18.25
CA VAL A 214 21.51 20.24 -18.48
C VAL A 214 21.67 18.96 -17.67
N ILE A 215 20.71 18.72 -16.79
CA ILE A 215 20.63 17.53 -15.94
C ILE A 215 19.57 16.63 -16.57
N GLU A 216 19.97 15.44 -17.00
CA GLU A 216 19.09 14.44 -17.61
C GLU A 216 18.82 13.31 -16.61
N GLY A 217 17.60 12.80 -16.61
CA GLY A 217 17.19 11.81 -15.64
C GLY A 217 15.73 11.41 -15.71
N TYR A 218 15.21 10.96 -14.58
CA TYR A 218 13.82 10.56 -14.41
C TYR A 218 13.21 11.22 -13.17
N ASN A 219 11.88 11.36 -13.19
CA ASN A 219 11.06 11.80 -12.07
C ASN A 219 11.35 13.24 -11.61
N PHE A 220 11.66 14.13 -12.54
CA PHE A 220 11.92 15.55 -12.28
C PHE A 220 10.65 16.42 -12.29
N ALA A 221 9.49 15.83 -12.56
CA ALA A 221 8.22 16.56 -12.57
C ALA A 221 7.96 17.17 -11.18
N GLY A 222 7.74 18.49 -11.14
CA GLY A 222 7.54 19.21 -9.88
C GLY A 222 8.81 19.46 -9.07
N ALA A 223 10.01 19.30 -9.64
CA ALA A 223 11.27 19.64 -8.96
C ALA A 223 11.22 21.04 -8.32
N THR A 224 11.49 21.09 -7.02
CA THR A 224 11.41 22.30 -6.19
C THR A 224 12.78 22.92 -5.94
N ALA A 225 13.85 22.13 -6.02
CA ALA A 225 15.21 22.62 -5.86
C ALA A 225 16.24 21.76 -6.63
N VAL A 226 17.33 22.41 -7.02
CA VAL A 226 18.59 21.76 -7.41
C VAL A 226 19.70 22.38 -6.57
N SER A 227 20.66 21.58 -6.14
CA SER A 227 21.87 22.07 -5.48
C SER A 227 23.12 21.49 -6.12
N ILE A 228 24.19 22.29 -6.12
CA ILE A 228 25.51 21.90 -6.61
C ILE A 228 26.51 22.20 -5.49
N GLY A 229 27.16 21.16 -4.95
CA GLY A 229 28.10 21.30 -3.84
C GLY A 229 27.46 21.91 -2.58
N GLY A 230 26.18 21.61 -2.35
CA GLY A 230 25.39 22.16 -1.24
C GLY A 230 24.88 23.59 -1.45
N THR A 231 25.21 24.25 -2.57
CA THR A 231 24.70 25.59 -2.90
C THR A 231 23.46 25.47 -3.77
N ALA A 232 22.36 26.12 -3.37
CA ALA A 232 21.10 26.10 -4.11
C ALA A 232 21.21 26.84 -5.46
N VAL A 233 20.62 26.25 -6.50
CA VAL A 233 20.43 26.91 -7.80
C VAL A 233 19.26 27.89 -7.70
N VAL A 234 19.57 29.19 -7.76
CA VAL A 234 18.60 30.28 -7.58
C VAL A 234 17.92 30.69 -8.90
N THR A 235 18.46 30.27 -10.06
CA THR A 235 17.90 30.60 -11.37
C THR A 235 16.70 29.74 -11.72
N LYS A 236 15.86 30.23 -12.65
CA LYS A 236 14.67 29.54 -13.16
C LYS A 236 15.02 28.13 -13.66
N LEU A 237 14.59 27.13 -12.91
CA LEU A 237 14.61 25.73 -13.32
C LEU A 237 13.60 25.56 -14.47
N VAL A 238 14.07 25.27 -15.67
CA VAL A 238 13.19 24.73 -16.72
C VAL A 238 13.24 23.21 -16.54
N ALA A 239 12.23 22.68 -15.87
CA ALA A 239 12.12 21.26 -15.58
C ALA A 239 11.00 20.61 -16.42
N SER A 240 11.33 19.50 -17.08
CA SER A 240 10.37 18.51 -17.54
C SER A 240 10.40 17.30 -16.60
N SER A 241 9.67 16.23 -16.91
CA SER A 241 9.79 14.98 -16.16
C SER A 241 11.17 14.31 -16.28
N THR A 242 11.98 14.67 -17.28
CA THR A 242 13.25 14.00 -17.61
C THR A 242 14.46 14.92 -17.76
N THR A 243 14.27 16.23 -17.72
CA THR A 243 15.34 17.21 -17.99
C THR A 243 15.20 18.43 -17.11
N ILE A 244 16.29 18.91 -16.55
CA ILE A 244 16.37 20.19 -15.83
C ILE A 244 17.50 21.02 -16.43
N VAL A 245 17.20 22.27 -16.81
CA VAL A 245 18.23 23.27 -17.13
C VAL A 245 18.51 24.09 -15.87
N ALA A 246 19.78 24.12 -15.45
CA ALA A 246 20.26 24.79 -14.25
C ALA A 246 21.51 25.61 -14.55
N LYS A 247 21.72 26.71 -13.82
CA LYS A 247 22.93 27.53 -13.91
C LYS A 247 23.80 27.29 -12.68
N ILE A 248 25.11 27.15 -12.86
CA ILE A 248 26.02 26.94 -11.73
C ILE A 248 25.98 28.19 -10.81
N PRO A 249 25.58 28.05 -9.53
CA PRO A 249 25.42 29.19 -8.62
C PRO A 249 26.74 29.91 -8.35
N ALA A 250 26.65 31.21 -8.09
CA ALA A 250 27.76 31.95 -7.50
C ALA A 250 28.10 31.37 -6.12
N GLY A 251 29.39 31.20 -5.83
CA GLY A 251 29.87 30.63 -4.56
C GLY A 251 30.20 29.14 -4.60
N VAL A 252 29.91 28.44 -5.69
CA VAL A 252 30.40 27.06 -5.89
C VAL A 252 31.88 27.10 -6.27
N ALA A 253 32.73 26.51 -5.44
CA ALA A 253 34.16 26.37 -5.73
C ALA A 253 34.40 25.37 -6.87
N ALA A 254 35.52 25.53 -7.58
CA ALA A 254 35.96 24.56 -8.59
C ALA A 254 36.22 23.16 -7.99
N GLY A 255 36.25 22.15 -8.86
CA GLY A 255 36.44 20.74 -8.53
C GLY A 255 35.13 19.97 -8.44
N ASP A 256 35.21 18.72 -7.98
CA ASP A 256 34.05 17.83 -7.91
C ASP A 256 33.03 18.31 -6.88
N LYS A 257 31.76 18.30 -7.29
CA LYS A 257 30.60 18.71 -6.53
C LYS A 257 29.45 17.73 -6.74
N ASP A 258 28.76 17.42 -5.65
CA ASP A 258 27.52 16.67 -5.73
C ASP A 258 26.40 17.55 -6.29
N VAL A 259 25.74 17.03 -7.32
CA VAL A 259 24.49 17.54 -7.86
C VAL A 259 23.36 16.75 -7.25
N LEU A 260 22.38 17.45 -6.68
CA LEU A 260 21.17 16.88 -6.09
C LEU A 260 19.94 17.56 -6.68
N VAL A 261 18.94 16.76 -7.05
CA VAL A 261 17.61 17.23 -7.44
C VAL A 261 16.64 16.92 -6.31
N THR A 262 15.85 17.91 -5.89
CA THR A 262 14.78 17.75 -4.90
C THR A 262 13.44 17.92 -5.59
N THR A 263 12.56 16.95 -5.37
CA THR A 263 11.15 16.99 -5.75
C THR A 263 10.30 16.84 -4.49
N PRO A 264 8.97 17.04 -4.56
CA PRO A 264 8.07 16.70 -3.46
C PRO A 264 8.21 15.23 -3.00
N ASN A 265 8.74 14.38 -3.88
CA ASN A 265 8.87 12.94 -3.66
C ASN A 265 10.19 12.55 -2.98
N GLY A 266 11.12 13.50 -2.80
CA GLY A 266 12.39 13.31 -2.11
C GLY A 266 13.60 13.84 -2.87
N VAL A 267 14.79 13.43 -2.43
CA VAL A 267 16.08 13.90 -2.97
C VAL A 267 16.75 12.77 -3.75
N SER A 268 17.37 13.11 -4.89
CA SER A 268 18.11 12.15 -5.70
C SER A 268 19.33 11.60 -4.96
N ALA A 269 19.88 10.48 -5.44
CA ALA A 269 21.27 10.17 -5.13
C ALA A 269 22.19 11.29 -5.65
N ALA A 270 23.35 11.47 -5.00
CA ALA A 270 24.35 12.43 -5.43
C ALA A 270 24.95 12.04 -6.79
N PHE A 271 24.99 12.99 -7.72
CA PHE A 271 25.72 12.85 -8.98
C PHE A 271 26.96 13.74 -8.96
N SER A 272 28.16 13.15 -9.11
CA SER A 272 29.41 13.91 -9.09
C SER A 272 29.60 14.68 -10.40
N TYR A 273 29.79 16.00 -10.30
CA TYR A 273 30.06 16.89 -11.42
C TYR A 273 31.28 17.79 -11.13
N THR A 274 32.21 17.88 -12.08
CA THR A 274 33.42 18.72 -11.94
C THR A 274 33.14 20.14 -12.44
N VAL A 275 33.13 21.11 -11.51
CA VAL A 275 33.04 22.54 -11.83
C VAL A 275 34.42 23.06 -12.23
N ALA A 276 34.52 23.75 -13.36
CA ALA A 276 35.77 24.35 -13.82
C ALA A 276 36.18 25.57 -12.98
N ALA A 277 37.48 25.89 -13.02
CA ALA A 277 38.07 27.06 -12.37
C ALA A 277 37.70 28.38 -13.05
#